data_AF-A0A7S3IJ77-F1
#
_entry.id   AF-A0A7S3IJ77-F1
#
_cell.length_a   1.000
_cell.length_b   1.000
_cell.length_c   1.000
_cell.angle_alpha   90.00
_cell.angle_beta   90.00
_cell.angle_gamma   90.00
#
_symmetry.space_group_name_H-M   'P 1'
#
loop_
_entity.id
_entity.type
_entity.pdbx_description
1 polymer ?
#
loop_
_entity_poly.entity_id
_entity_poly.type
_entity_poly.pdbx_seq_one_letter_code
_entity_poly.pdbx_strand_id
1 'polypeptide(L)'
;MLAACCDAEERVSNLFPRVILNCLAFKIENEEIALTLPRHQEWALTLFDCIRSELITDFIRVFKLSELVTEELLLSTVRKQLAKGKINDCALMIVKYSFHKHFDVKDLMMKLVDLKKIETAKLLIVDDVPLKGELIRSLSTNDNCKKAAALIKEFNLNQDDFPEVKERIMKNSMRYFLGRNLYKKSDQQ
;
A
#
# COMPACT_ATOMS: atom_id res chain seq x y z
N MET A 1 15.44 -7.28 18.07
CA MET A 1 15.10 -5.87 17.82
C MET A 1 14.50 -5.68 16.42
N LEU A 2 15.19 -6.05 15.34
CA LEU A 2 14.67 -5.90 13.96
C LEU A 2 13.31 -6.58 13.75
N ALA A 3 13.17 -7.84 14.17
CA ALA A 3 11.89 -8.57 14.10
C ALA A 3 10.74 -7.84 14.81
N ALA A 4 11.00 -7.26 15.98
CA ALA A 4 10.01 -6.50 16.74
C ALA A 4 9.63 -5.18 16.05
N CYS A 5 10.58 -4.53 15.38
CA CYS A 5 10.31 -3.31 14.61
C CYS A 5 9.58 -3.58 13.29
N CYS A 6 9.83 -4.74 12.68
CA CYS A 6 9.15 -5.17 11.46
C CYS A 6 7.72 -5.64 11.74
N ASP A 7 7.47 -6.26 12.90
CA ASP A 7 6.15 -6.76 13.27
C ASP A 7 5.28 -5.74 14.04
N ALA A 8 5.89 -4.70 14.60
CA ALA A 8 5.14 -3.57 15.13
C ALA A 8 4.25 -3.01 14.00
N GLU A 9 2.94 -2.95 14.24
CA GLU A 9 1.94 -2.37 13.35
C GLU A 9 2.32 -0.94 12.90
N GLU A 10 1.57 -0.36 11.95
CA GLU A 10 1.82 0.94 11.27
C GLU A 10 2.25 2.13 12.16
N ARG A 11 2.21 2.01 13.49
CA ARG A 11 2.67 2.99 14.48
C ARG A 11 4.17 3.29 14.43
N VAL A 12 5.01 2.34 14.02
CA VAL A 12 6.47 2.58 13.93
C VAL A 12 6.83 3.03 12.52
N SER A 13 7.48 4.20 12.39
CA SER A 13 7.96 4.73 11.10
C SER A 13 8.92 3.76 10.40
N ASN A 14 8.78 3.63 9.07
CA ASN A 14 9.70 2.85 8.21
C ASN A 14 11.16 3.32 8.31
N LEU A 15 11.39 4.56 8.77
CA LEU A 15 12.72 5.11 8.96
C LEU A 15 13.55 4.26 9.94
N PHE A 16 12.95 3.77 11.02
CA PHE A 16 13.70 3.10 12.07
C PHE A 16 14.22 1.71 11.66
N PRO A 17 13.38 0.79 11.13
CA PRO A 17 13.88 -0.47 10.57
C PRO A 17 14.94 -0.26 9.47
N ARG A 18 14.77 0.76 8.63
CA ARG A 18 15.71 1.06 7.54
C ARG A 18 17.06 1.55 8.04
N VAL A 19 17.07 2.43 9.05
CA VAL A 19 18.30 2.86 9.72
C VAL A 19 19.01 1.66 10.34
N ILE A 20 18.29 0.77 11.03
CA ILE A 20 18.90 -0.43 11.61
C ILE A 20 19.49 -1.33 10.52
N LEU A 21 18.77 -1.59 9.43
CA LEU A 21 19.27 -2.39 8.31
C LEU A 21 20.52 -1.77 7.69
N ASN A 22 20.55 -0.46 7.49
CA ASN A 22 21.71 0.24 6.94
C ASN A 22 22.91 0.21 7.88
N CYS A 23 22.70 0.42 9.19
CA CYS A 23 23.76 0.30 10.18
C CYS A 23 24.31 -1.14 10.23
N LEU A 24 23.44 -2.14 10.15
CA LEU A 24 23.84 -3.54 10.13
C LEU A 24 24.62 -3.87 8.85
N ALA A 25 24.18 -3.36 7.70
CA ALA A 25 24.91 -3.48 6.43
C ALA A 25 26.33 -2.90 6.54
N PHE A 26 26.46 -1.68 7.04
CA PHE A 26 27.74 -1.00 7.21
C PHE A 26 28.69 -1.76 8.14
N LYS A 27 28.17 -2.29 9.26
CA LYS A 27 28.97 -3.10 10.19
C LYS A 27 29.44 -4.42 9.60
N ILE A 28 28.63 -5.02 8.74
CA ILE A 28 29.00 -6.25 8.02
C ILE A 28 30.07 -5.93 6.96
N GLU A 29 29.91 -4.83 6.23
CA GLU A 29 30.85 -4.39 5.20
C GLU A 29 32.22 -4.03 5.78
N ASN A 30 32.27 -3.41 6.96
CA ASN A 30 33.51 -3.08 7.67
C ASN A 30 34.10 -4.25 8.47
N GLU A 31 33.56 -5.46 8.33
CA GLU A 31 33.99 -6.65 9.07
C GLU A 31 33.89 -6.53 10.61
N GLU A 32 33.16 -5.53 11.13
CA GLU A 32 32.85 -5.42 12.57
C GLU A 32 31.95 -6.58 13.04
N ILE A 33 31.12 -7.11 12.13
CA ILE A 33 30.24 -8.26 12.37
C ILE A 33 30.49 -9.30 11.27
N ALA A 34 31.01 -10.46 11.65
CA ALA A 34 31.14 -11.60 10.75
C ALA A 34 29.80 -12.36 10.63
N LEU A 35 29.22 -12.39 9.43
CA LEU A 35 28.09 -13.27 9.12
C LEU A 35 28.57 -14.72 9.05
N THR A 36 28.24 -15.53 10.04
CA THR A 36 28.41 -16.99 9.94
C THR A 36 27.34 -17.58 9.02
N LEU A 37 27.74 -17.93 7.80
CA LEU A 37 26.91 -18.64 6.82
C LEU A 37 27.01 -20.16 7.08
N PRO A 38 25.91 -20.94 6.98
CA PRO A 38 24.56 -20.54 6.56
C PRO A 38 23.64 -20.07 7.71
N ARG A 39 24.07 -20.20 8.98
CA ARG A 39 23.23 -19.98 10.17
C ARG A 39 22.45 -18.65 10.15
N HIS A 40 23.11 -17.55 9.78
CA HIS A 40 22.44 -16.24 9.73
C HIS A 40 21.43 -16.12 8.59
N GLN A 41 21.64 -16.81 7.47
CA GLN A 41 20.68 -16.83 6.35
C GLN A 41 19.43 -17.62 6.73
N GLU A 42 19.59 -18.78 7.36
CA GLU A 42 18.46 -19.58 7.86
C GLU A 42 17.63 -18.78 8.87
N TRP A 43 18.30 -18.11 9.81
CA TRP A 43 17.61 -17.22 10.75
C TRP A 43 16.90 -16.06 10.04
N ALA A 44 17.54 -15.43 9.04
CA ALA A 44 16.92 -14.36 8.27
C ALA A 44 15.68 -14.84 7.51
N LEU A 45 15.69 -16.07 6.97
CA LEU A 45 14.54 -16.69 6.33
C LEU A 45 13.37 -16.92 7.30
N THR A 46 13.63 -17.28 8.56
CA THR A 46 12.57 -17.43 9.57
C THR A 46 11.85 -16.11 9.89
N LEU A 47 12.54 -14.98 9.69
CA LEU A 47 11.99 -13.64 9.93
C LEU A 47 11.38 -13.01 8.68
N PHE A 48 11.57 -13.62 7.52
CA PHE A 48 11.22 -13.05 6.22
C PHE A 48 9.73 -12.68 6.13
N ASP A 49 8.85 -13.52 6.67
CA ASP A 49 7.40 -13.33 6.71
C ASP A 49 6.93 -12.14 7.57
N CYS A 50 7.83 -11.56 8.37
CA CYS A 50 7.53 -10.44 9.25
C CYS A 50 8.00 -9.10 8.67
N ILE A 51 8.73 -9.11 7.55
CA ILE A 51 9.35 -7.92 6.98
C ILE A 51 8.34 -7.14 6.15
N ARG A 52 8.35 -5.82 6.33
CA ARG A 52 7.54 -4.90 5.53
C ARG A 52 8.00 -4.92 4.07
N SER A 53 7.04 -4.87 3.15
CA SER A 53 7.25 -5.00 1.70
C SER A 53 8.36 -4.10 1.13
N GLU A 54 8.45 -2.86 1.63
CA GLU A 54 9.45 -1.87 1.23
C GLU A 54 10.90 -2.30 1.57
N LEU A 55 11.09 -3.02 2.67
CA LEU A 55 12.39 -3.37 3.22
C LEU A 55 12.92 -4.71 2.69
N ILE A 56 12.09 -5.49 2.00
CA ILE A 56 12.45 -6.83 1.52
C ILE A 56 13.72 -6.79 0.65
N THR A 57 13.84 -5.83 -0.26
CA THR A 57 15.01 -5.71 -1.14
C THR A 57 16.28 -5.37 -0.37
N ASP A 58 16.19 -4.46 0.60
CA ASP A 58 17.33 -4.11 1.47
C ASP A 58 17.72 -5.32 2.33
N PHE A 59 16.73 -6.06 2.85
CA PHE A 59 16.94 -7.26 3.65
C PHE A 59 17.63 -8.38 2.88
N ILE A 60 17.18 -8.67 1.65
CA ILE A 60 17.78 -9.68 0.77
C ILE A 60 19.25 -9.33 0.49
N ARG A 61 19.54 -8.04 0.22
CA ARG A 61 20.90 -7.56 -0.04
C ARG A 61 21.79 -7.75 1.19
N VAL A 62 21.34 -7.31 2.36
CA VAL A 62 22.14 -7.32 3.60
C VAL A 62 22.49 -8.74 4.05
N PHE A 63 21.56 -9.68 3.95
CA PHE A 63 21.78 -11.08 4.33
C PHE A 63 22.28 -11.97 3.19
N LYS A 64 22.60 -11.39 2.02
CA LYS A 64 23.04 -12.11 0.81
C LYS A 64 22.11 -13.28 0.46
N LEU A 65 20.80 -13.03 0.48
CA LEU A 65 19.77 -14.05 0.26
C LEU A 65 19.37 -14.22 -1.21
N SER A 66 20.05 -13.56 -2.15
CA SER A 66 19.67 -13.51 -3.55
C SER A 66 19.55 -14.89 -4.22
N GLU A 67 20.36 -15.87 -3.79
CA GLU A 67 20.32 -17.24 -4.33
C GLU A 67 19.27 -18.12 -3.64
N LEU A 68 18.84 -17.75 -2.43
CA LEU A 68 17.91 -18.53 -1.61
C LEU A 68 16.45 -18.07 -1.77
N VAL A 69 16.23 -16.81 -2.11
CA VAL A 69 14.90 -16.24 -2.27
C VAL A 69 14.39 -16.52 -3.68
N THR A 70 13.64 -17.61 -3.78
CA THR A 70 12.92 -17.97 -5.01
C THR A 70 11.61 -17.20 -5.14
N GLU A 71 11.08 -17.14 -6.36
CA GLU A 71 9.76 -16.57 -6.63
C GLU A 71 8.65 -17.26 -5.81
N GLU A 72 8.75 -18.58 -5.65
CA GLU A 72 7.82 -19.37 -4.84
C GLU A 72 7.83 -18.96 -3.36
N LEU A 73 9.01 -18.67 -2.80
CA LEU A 73 9.12 -18.20 -1.43
C LEU A 73 8.41 -16.84 -1.27
N LEU A 74 8.62 -15.91 -2.21
CA LEU A 74 7.95 -14.61 -2.20
C LEU A 74 6.44 -14.76 -2.31
N LEU A 75 5.93 -15.61 -3.21
CA LEU A 75 4.50 -15.91 -3.33
C LEU A 75 3.92 -16.50 -2.03
N SER A 76 4.64 -17.43 -1.40
CA SER A 76 4.23 -18.00 -0.11
C SER A 76 4.18 -16.93 0.98
N THR A 77 5.10 -15.99 0.96
CA THR A 77 5.17 -14.86 1.90
C THR A 77 3.99 -13.94 1.73
N VAL A 78 3.65 -13.56 0.48
CA VAL A 78 2.48 -12.72 0.18
C VAL A 78 1.20 -13.40 0.67
N ARG A 79 1.03 -14.70 0.43
CA ARG A 79 -0.14 -15.45 0.92
C ARG A 79 -0.23 -15.46 2.46
N LYS A 80 0.90 -15.63 3.16
CA LYS A 80 0.93 -15.55 4.62
C LYS A 80 0.61 -14.15 5.13
N GLN A 81 1.14 -13.10 4.49
CA GLN A 81 0.83 -11.72 4.84
C GLN A 81 -0.65 -11.40 4.61
N LEU A 82 -1.24 -11.95 3.55
CA LEU A 82 -2.67 -11.81 3.24
C LEU A 82 -3.52 -12.46 4.33
N ALA A 83 -3.14 -13.66 4.78
CA ALA A 83 -3.80 -14.35 5.89
C ALA A 83 -3.68 -13.59 7.22
N LYS A 84 -2.58 -12.86 7.44
CA LYS A 84 -2.39 -11.97 8.59
C LYS A 84 -3.15 -10.63 8.48
N GLY A 85 -3.83 -10.37 7.37
CA GLY A 85 -4.54 -9.11 7.13
C GLY A 85 -3.63 -7.91 6.82
N LYS A 86 -2.34 -8.12 6.51
CA LYS A 86 -1.40 -7.07 6.09
C LYS A 86 -1.61 -6.72 4.61
N ILE A 87 -2.82 -6.26 4.25
CA ILE A 87 -3.27 -6.07 2.86
C ILE A 87 -2.39 -5.07 2.10
N ASN A 88 -1.99 -3.97 2.75
CA ASN A 88 -1.16 -2.94 2.13
C ASN A 88 0.21 -3.48 1.70
N ASP A 89 0.89 -4.23 2.57
CA ASP A 89 2.17 -4.87 2.24
C ASP A 89 2.03 -5.91 1.13
N CYS A 90 0.95 -6.70 1.15
CA CYS A 90 0.66 -7.67 0.11
C CYS A 90 0.53 -6.99 -1.26
N ALA A 91 -0.25 -5.91 -1.34
CA ALA A 91 -0.46 -5.17 -2.57
C ALA A 91 0.85 -4.58 -3.11
N LEU A 92 1.68 -4.00 -2.24
CA LEU A 92 3.00 -3.47 -2.62
C LEU A 92 3.93 -4.57 -3.12
N MET A 93 3.92 -5.76 -2.50
CA MET A 93 4.67 -6.91 -2.99
C MET A 93 4.17 -7.39 -4.35
N ILE A 94 2.85 -7.47 -4.55
CA ILE A 94 2.26 -7.89 -5.82
C ILE A 94 2.67 -6.95 -6.95
N VAL A 95 2.61 -5.64 -6.72
CA VAL A 95 3.03 -4.63 -7.71
C VAL A 95 4.52 -4.76 -7.99
N LYS A 96 5.35 -4.82 -6.94
CA LYS A 96 6.82 -4.83 -7.07
C LYS A 96 7.36 -6.07 -7.80
N TYR A 97 6.74 -7.22 -7.58
CA TYR A 97 7.16 -8.49 -8.20
C TYR A 97 6.23 -8.94 -9.33
N SER A 98 5.29 -8.11 -9.76
CA SER A 98 4.34 -8.39 -10.85
C SER A 98 3.48 -9.64 -10.67
N PHE A 99 3.11 -10.00 -9.43
CA PHE A 99 2.33 -11.21 -9.12
C PHE A 99 0.82 -11.10 -9.38
N HIS A 100 0.38 -10.14 -10.20
CA HIS A 100 -1.04 -9.86 -10.46
C HIS A 100 -1.85 -11.09 -10.88
N LYS A 101 -1.23 -12.04 -11.61
CA LYS A 101 -1.90 -13.27 -12.08
C LYS A 101 -2.24 -14.28 -10.97
N HIS A 102 -1.59 -14.19 -9.81
CA HIS A 102 -1.73 -15.18 -8.73
C HIS A 102 -2.75 -14.80 -7.67
N PHE A 103 -3.28 -13.58 -7.72
CA PHE A 103 -4.15 -13.02 -6.70
C PHE A 103 -5.40 -12.39 -7.33
N ASP A 104 -6.49 -12.38 -6.58
CA ASP A 104 -7.68 -11.63 -6.96
C ASP A 104 -7.43 -10.13 -6.68
N VAL A 105 -6.98 -9.43 -7.73
CA VAL A 105 -6.65 -8.01 -7.66
C VAL A 105 -7.87 -7.17 -7.28
N LYS A 106 -9.07 -7.57 -7.69
CA LYS A 106 -10.31 -6.85 -7.41
C LYS A 106 -10.64 -6.87 -5.93
N ASP A 107 -10.60 -8.04 -5.30
CA ASP A 107 -10.86 -8.19 -3.86
C ASP A 107 -9.82 -7.40 -3.03
N LEU A 108 -8.54 -7.47 -3.41
CA LEU A 108 -7.48 -6.69 -2.77
C LEU A 108 -7.69 -5.19 -2.90
N MET A 109 -8.05 -4.71 -4.10
CA MET A 109 -8.35 -3.31 -4.35
C MET A 109 -9.48 -2.81 -3.45
N MET A 110 -10.59 -3.56 -3.36
CA MET A 110 -11.73 -3.17 -2.52
C MET A 110 -11.34 -3.09 -1.03
N LYS A 111 -10.57 -4.07 -0.53
CA LYS A 111 -10.05 -4.05 0.85
C LYS A 111 -9.14 -2.85 1.10
N LEU A 112 -8.32 -2.43 0.13
CA LEU A 112 -7.48 -1.23 0.25
C LEU A 112 -8.30 0.06 0.30
N VAL A 113 -9.41 0.12 -0.45
CA VAL A 113 -10.35 1.25 -0.41
C VAL A 113 -10.99 1.37 0.98
N ASP A 114 -11.40 0.25 1.57
CA ASP A 114 -11.96 0.22 2.93
C ASP A 114 -10.94 0.70 3.98
N LEU A 115 -9.66 0.33 3.79
CA LEU A 115 -8.54 0.79 4.62
C LEU A 115 -8.10 2.24 4.32
N LYS A 116 -8.76 2.93 3.39
CA LYS A 116 -8.41 4.30 2.92
C LYS A 116 -7.00 4.41 2.32
N LYS A 117 -6.41 3.31 1.86
CA LYS A 117 -5.07 3.25 1.21
C LYS A 117 -5.20 3.36 -0.32
N ILE A 118 -5.77 4.47 -0.77
CA ILE A 118 -6.16 4.68 -2.20
C ILE A 118 -4.95 4.70 -3.14
N GLU A 119 -3.82 5.28 -2.72
CA GLU A 119 -2.61 5.31 -3.57
C GLU A 119 -2.07 3.90 -3.83
N THR A 120 -2.08 3.02 -2.83
CA THR A 120 -1.69 1.62 -3.02
C THR A 120 -2.68 0.89 -3.94
N ALA A 121 -3.98 1.14 -3.79
CA ALA A 121 -5.00 0.57 -4.68
C ALA A 121 -4.77 1.02 -6.13
N LYS A 122 -4.41 2.29 -6.35
CA LYS A 122 -4.05 2.85 -7.67
C LYS A 122 -2.86 2.13 -8.29
N LEU A 123 -1.80 1.91 -7.51
CA LEU A 123 -0.60 1.19 -7.97
C LEU A 123 -0.90 -0.26 -8.35
N LEU A 124 -1.89 -0.89 -7.71
CA LEU A 124 -2.27 -2.28 -7.96
C LEU A 124 -3.00 -2.49 -9.30
N ILE A 125 -3.67 -1.46 -9.84
CA ILE A 125 -4.55 -1.58 -11.02
C ILE A 125 -4.02 -0.81 -12.24
N VAL A 126 -2.73 -0.52 -12.31
CA VAL A 126 -2.14 0.39 -13.31
C VAL A 126 -2.46 -0.02 -14.75
N ASP A 127 -2.53 -1.32 -15.04
CA ASP A 127 -2.72 -1.81 -16.41
C ASP A 127 -4.16 -2.25 -16.72
N ASP A 128 -5.06 -2.28 -15.72
CA ASP A 128 -6.42 -2.83 -15.87
C ASP A 128 -7.47 -1.70 -15.93
N VAL A 129 -7.90 -1.35 -17.15
CA VAL A 129 -8.90 -0.30 -17.40
C VAL A 129 -10.26 -0.60 -16.74
N PRO A 130 -10.83 -1.82 -16.87
CA PRO A 130 -12.03 -2.20 -16.12
C PRO A 130 -11.93 -1.94 -14.61
N LEU A 131 -10.82 -2.36 -13.97
CA LEU A 131 -10.65 -2.17 -12.53
C LEU A 131 -10.50 -0.70 -12.13
N LYS A 132 -9.91 0.14 -12.99
CA LYS A 132 -9.89 1.60 -12.77
C LYS A 132 -11.30 2.18 -12.67
N GLY A 133 -12.22 1.73 -13.53
CA GLY A 133 -13.63 2.12 -13.47
C GLY A 133 -14.30 1.65 -12.17
N GLU A 134 -14.03 0.42 -11.73
CA GLU A 134 -14.56 -0.09 -10.46
C GLU A 134 -14.00 0.65 -9.24
N LEU A 135 -12.71 1.03 -9.23
CA LEU A 135 -12.12 1.85 -8.18
C LEU A 135 -12.82 3.21 -8.07
N ILE A 136 -13.10 3.87 -9.19
CA ILE A 136 -13.78 5.17 -9.19
C ILE A 136 -15.21 5.03 -8.65
N ARG A 137 -15.93 3.98 -9.06
CA ARG A 137 -17.27 3.69 -8.56
C ARG A 137 -17.28 3.42 -7.06
N SER A 138 -16.33 2.64 -6.53
CA SER A 138 -16.25 2.38 -5.09
C SER A 138 -15.91 3.66 -4.28
N LEU A 139 -15.20 4.61 -4.89
CA LEU A 139 -14.89 5.92 -4.30
C LEU A 139 -15.99 6.97 -4.48
N SER A 140 -17.10 6.65 -5.15
CA SER A 140 -18.25 7.54 -5.39
C SER A 140 -19.13 7.76 -4.14
N THR A 141 -18.51 7.78 -2.97
CA THR A 141 -19.11 8.08 -1.67
C THR A 141 -19.01 9.57 -1.35
N ASN A 142 -19.79 10.06 -0.37
CA ASN A 142 -19.81 11.48 -0.02
C ASN A 142 -18.42 12.03 0.39
N ASP A 143 -17.60 11.19 1.02
CA ASP A 143 -16.30 11.59 1.58
C ASP A 143 -15.19 11.56 0.52
N ASN A 144 -15.28 10.66 -0.46
CA ASN A 144 -14.22 10.41 -1.43
C ASN A 144 -14.53 10.91 -2.85
N CYS A 145 -15.71 11.51 -3.11
CA CYS A 145 -16.10 11.94 -4.46
C CYS A 145 -15.10 12.89 -5.14
N LYS A 146 -14.39 13.73 -4.37
CA LYS A 146 -13.32 14.60 -4.90
C LYS A 146 -12.10 13.81 -5.37
N LYS A 147 -11.73 12.76 -4.64
CA LYS A 147 -10.64 11.85 -5.03
C LYS A 147 -11.04 11.03 -6.24
N ALA A 148 -12.28 10.53 -6.29
CA ALA A 148 -12.82 9.83 -7.45
C ALA A 148 -12.74 10.70 -8.73
N ALA A 149 -13.14 11.98 -8.66
CA ALA A 149 -13.01 12.90 -9.78
C ALA A 149 -11.57 13.22 -10.19
N ALA A 150 -10.64 13.27 -9.23
CA ALA A 150 -9.21 13.39 -9.54
C ALA A 150 -8.70 12.16 -10.30
N LEU A 151 -9.10 10.96 -9.87
CA LEU A 151 -8.73 9.70 -10.53
C LEU A 151 -9.30 9.57 -11.95
N ILE A 152 -10.53 10.04 -12.21
CA ILE A 152 -11.09 10.08 -13.58
C ILE A 152 -10.15 10.86 -14.51
N LYS A 153 -9.64 12.01 -14.06
CA LYS A 153 -8.70 12.83 -14.82
C LYS A 153 -7.34 12.16 -14.94
N GLU A 154 -6.81 11.60 -13.85
CA GLU A 154 -5.49 10.95 -13.81
C GLU A 154 -5.45 9.71 -14.74
N PHE A 155 -6.54 8.96 -14.81
CA PHE A 155 -6.67 7.80 -15.69
C PHE A 155 -7.12 8.16 -17.12
N ASN A 156 -7.35 9.44 -17.43
CA ASN A 156 -7.87 9.92 -18.71
C ASN A 156 -9.17 9.21 -19.14
N LEU A 157 -10.08 8.95 -18.19
CA LEU A 157 -11.39 8.35 -18.47
C LEU A 157 -12.44 9.41 -18.79
N ASN A 158 -13.50 9.01 -19.50
CA ASN A 158 -14.60 9.91 -19.80
C ASN A 158 -15.41 10.19 -18.53
N GLN A 159 -15.66 11.47 -18.24
CA GLN A 159 -16.41 11.89 -17.05
C GLN A 159 -17.89 11.51 -17.13
N ASP A 160 -18.44 11.41 -18.34
CA ASP A 160 -19.85 11.07 -18.55
C ASP A 160 -20.16 9.60 -18.21
N ASP A 161 -19.14 8.74 -18.12
CA ASP A 161 -19.28 7.34 -17.72
C ASP A 161 -19.48 7.16 -16.20
N PHE A 162 -19.34 8.25 -15.42
CA PHE A 162 -19.43 8.25 -13.95
C PHE A 162 -20.41 9.33 -13.44
N PRO A 163 -21.71 9.27 -13.82
CA PRO A 163 -22.71 10.27 -13.42
C PRO A 163 -22.85 10.38 -11.89
N GLU A 164 -22.64 9.30 -11.16
CA GLU A 164 -22.68 9.26 -9.70
C GLU A 164 -21.64 10.18 -9.05
N VAL A 165 -20.43 10.28 -9.60
CA VAL A 165 -19.38 11.18 -9.09
C VAL A 165 -19.81 12.63 -9.29
N LYS A 166 -20.34 12.95 -10.47
CA LYS A 166 -20.82 14.30 -10.84
C LYS A 166 -21.97 14.74 -9.94
N GLU A 167 -22.96 13.88 -9.73
CA GLU A 167 -24.10 14.15 -8.86
C GLU A 167 -23.66 14.41 -7.41
N ARG A 168 -22.74 13.59 -6.88
CA ARG A 168 -22.22 13.74 -5.51
C ARG A 168 -21.45 15.04 -5.31
N ILE A 169 -20.60 15.41 -6.28
CA ILE A 169 -19.87 16.68 -6.25
C ILE A 169 -20.86 17.85 -6.27
N MET A 170 -21.87 17.80 -7.12
CA MET A 170 -22.89 18.86 -7.20
C MET A 170 -23.65 18.99 -5.89
N LYS A 171 -24.11 17.87 -5.29
CA LYS A 171 -24.78 17.86 -3.98
C LYS A 171 -23.91 18.44 -2.87
N ASN A 172 -22.63 18.07 -2.82
CA ASN A 172 -21.68 18.61 -1.83
C ASN A 172 -21.47 20.13 -2.01
N SER A 173 -21.34 20.61 -3.24
CA SER A 173 -21.22 22.05 -3.55
C SER A 173 -22.49 22.83 -3.18
N MET A 174 -23.67 22.28 -3.48
CA MET A 174 -24.96 22.89 -3.12
C MET A 174 -25.13 22.98 -1.60
N ARG A 175 -24.81 21.91 -0.85
CA ARG A 175 -24.85 21.92 0.62
C ARG A 175 -23.94 23.00 1.20
N TYR A 176 -22.74 23.15 0.66
CA TYR A 176 -21.81 24.20 1.09
C TYR A 176 -22.38 25.61 0.82
N PHE A 177 -22.93 25.85 -0.37
CA PHE A 177 -23.51 27.13 -0.74
C PHE A 177 -24.73 27.50 0.12
N LEU A 178 -25.65 26.56 0.31
CA LEU A 178 -26.83 26.74 1.16
C LEU A 178 -26.43 26.96 2.62
N GLY A 179 -25.48 26.18 3.15
CA GLY A 179 -24.95 26.35 4.50
C GLY A 179 -24.38 27.76 4.74
N ARG A 180 -23.66 28.31 3.75
CA ARG A 180 -23.02 29.63 3.86
C ARG A 180 -23.99 30.80 3.71
N ASN A 181 -25.06 30.64 2.93
CA ASN A 181 -25.98 31.75 2.60
C ASN A 181 -27.28 31.73 3.41
N LEU A 182 -27.76 30.57 3.86
CA LEU A 182 -29.02 30.46 4.63
C LEU A 182 -28.81 30.46 6.14
N TYR A 183 -27.62 30.06 6.62
CA TYR A 183 -27.34 29.92 8.06
C TYR A 183 -26.29 30.90 8.60
N LYS A 184 -25.83 31.86 7.78
CA LYS A 184 -25.17 33.05 8.33
C LYS A 184 -26.21 33.81 9.15
N LYS A 185 -26.22 33.57 10.47
CA LYS A 185 -26.96 34.37 11.42
C LYS A 185 -26.68 35.84 11.13
N SER A 186 -27.75 36.58 10.94
CA SER A 186 -27.84 38.04 11.00
C SER A 186 -27.51 38.54 12.42
N ASP A 187 -26.31 38.25 12.92
CA ASP A 187 -25.81 38.70 14.23
C ASP A 187 -24.71 39.78 14.07
N GLN A 188 -24.74 40.53 12.96
CA GLN A 188 -23.94 41.74 12.77
C GLN A 188 -24.80 42.80 12.06
N GLN A 189 -25.76 43.36 12.79
CA GLN A 189 -26.30 44.70 12.56
C GLN A 189 -26.43 45.40 13.91
#